data_AF-A0A0T1W669-F1
#
_entry.id   AF-A0A0T1W669-F1
#
_cell.length_a   1.000
_cell.length_b   1.000
_cell.length_c   1.000
_cell.angle_alpha   90.00
_cell.angle_beta   90.00
_cell.angle_gamma   90.00
#
_symmetry.space_group_name_H-M   'P 1'
#
loop_
_entity.id
_entity.type
_entity.pdbx_description
1 polymer ?
#
loop_
_entity_poly.entity_id
_entity_poly.type
_entity_poly.pdbx_seq_one_letter_code
_entity_poly.pdbx_strand_id
1 'polypeptide(L)' 'MTTRVRVFPSSDREAHGVIVDDFGESIGIPVEIGGNLIAGPARRWAVMLDDDNLLFVDSEDLEPE' A
#
# COMPACT_ATOMS: atom_id res chain seq x y z
N MET A 1 -3.88 -14.02 -10.09
CA MET A 1 -3.14 -14.68 -8.98
C MET A 1 -3.35 -13.83 -7.76
N THR A 2 -3.67 -14.43 -6.62
CA THR A 2 -3.82 -13.72 -5.36
C THR A 2 -2.44 -13.55 -4.74
N THR A 3 -2.01 -12.31 -4.45
CA THR A 3 -0.70 -12.02 -3.85
C THR A 3 -0.87 -11.87 -2.35
N ARG A 4 -0.22 -12.73 -1.56
CA ARG A 4 -0.13 -12.58 -0.09
C ARG A 4 0.96 -11.58 0.27
N VAL A 5 0.70 -10.78 1.29
CA VAL A 5 1.58 -9.71 1.74
C VAL A 5 1.54 -9.56 3.26
N ARG A 6 2.67 -9.13 3.82
CA ARG A 6 2.74 -8.45 5.12
C ARG A 6 2.51 -6.96 4.92
N VAL A 7 1.68 -6.37 5.77
CA VAL A 7 1.37 -4.95 5.82
C VAL A 7 2.04 -4.31 7.03
N PHE A 8 2.69 -3.15 6.85
CA PHE A 8 3.52 -2.46 7.85
C PHE A 8 4.55 -3.39 8.52
N PRO A 9 5.42 -4.06 7.72
CA PRO A 9 6.37 -5.03 8.23
C PRO A 9 7.31 -4.42 9.28
N SER A 10 7.68 -5.22 10.28
CA SER A 10 8.55 -4.84 11.41
C SER A 10 8.02 -3.69 12.26
N SER A 11 6.70 -3.48 12.28
CA SER A 11 6.04 -2.49 13.12
C SER A 11 5.01 -3.13 14.05
N ASP A 12 4.60 -2.37 15.06
CA ASP A 12 3.55 -2.72 16.02
C ASP A 12 2.17 -2.92 15.36
N ARG A 13 2.05 -2.50 14.09
CA ARG A 13 0.84 -2.55 13.26
C ARG A 13 0.92 -3.65 12.20
N GLU A 14 1.93 -4.51 12.26
CA GLU A 14 2.12 -5.57 11.28
C GLU A 14 0.87 -6.46 11.19
N ALA A 15 0.40 -6.68 9.96
CA ALA A 15 -0.75 -7.53 9.67
C ALA A 15 -0.49 -8.35 8.40
N HIS A 16 -1.25 -9.44 8.24
CA HIS A 16 -1.17 -10.32 7.08
C HIS A 16 -2.46 -10.25 6.28
N GLY A 17 -2.35 -10.43 4.96
CA GLY A 17 -3.53 -10.42 4.09
C GLY A 17 -3.23 -10.72 2.63
N VAL A 18 -4.25 -10.48 1.80
CA VAL A 18 -4.19 -10.66 0.35
C VAL A 18 -4.54 -9.36 -0.37
N ILE A 19 -3.78 -9.03 -1.40
CA ILE A 19 -4.16 -7.94 -2.31
C ILE A 19 -5.42 -8.37 -3.06
N VAL A 20 -6.47 -7.56 -2.95
CA VAL A 20 -7.77 -7.77 -3.62
C VAL A 20 -8.06 -6.79 -4.74
N ASP A 21 -7.37 -5.63 -4.75
CA ASP A 21 -7.48 -4.65 -5.83
C ASP A 21 -6.22 -3.76 -5.94
N ASP A 22 -5.99 -3.23 -7.14
CA ASP A 22 -4.86 -2.37 -7.50
C ASP A 22 -5.38 -1.01 -7.95
N PHE A 23 -5.28 -0.01 -7.07
CA PHE A 23 -5.65 1.37 -7.36
C PHE A 23 -4.48 2.18 -7.94
N GLY A 24 -3.36 1.52 -8.25
CA GLY A 24 -2.14 2.12 -8.79
C GLY A 24 -2.21 2.61 -10.22
N GLU A 25 -3.19 2.17 -11.01
CA GLU A 25 -3.36 2.65 -12.39
C GLU A 25 -3.70 4.15 -12.44
N SER A 26 -4.28 4.70 -11.38
CA SER A 26 -4.26 6.15 -11.14
C SER A 26 -2.94 6.52 -10.47
N ILE A 27 -1.87 6.66 -11.26
CA ILE A 27 -0.58 7.16 -10.78
C ILE A 27 -0.84 8.48 -10.05
N GLY A 28 -0.66 8.49 -8.72
CA GLY A 28 -0.88 9.68 -7.91
C GLY A 28 -0.03 10.84 -8.42
N ILE A 29 -0.58 12.05 -8.47
CA ILE A 29 0.22 13.22 -8.86
C ILE A 29 1.25 13.47 -7.75
N PRO A 30 2.56 13.57 -8.07
CA PRO A 30 3.56 13.91 -7.06
C PRO A 30 3.24 15.25 -6.41
N VAL A 31 3.51 15.36 -5.11
CA VAL A 31 3.33 16.60 -4.36
C VAL A 31 4.63 17.38 -4.39
N GLU A 32 4.62 18.53 -5.05
CA GLU A 32 5.73 19.47 -5.10
C GLU A 32 5.33 20.82 -4.49
N ILE A 33 6.18 21.40 -3.64
CA ILE A 33 5.99 22.75 -3.09
C ILE A 33 7.21 23.59 -3.45
N GLY A 34 7.01 24.63 -4.26
CA GLY A 34 8.09 25.54 -4.67
C GLY A 34 9.23 24.86 -5.44
N GLY A 35 8.94 23.77 -6.17
CA GLY A 35 9.93 22.98 -6.90
C GLY A 35 10.69 21.94 -6.04
N ASN A 36 10.36 21.83 -4.76
CA ASN A 36 10.85 20.74 -3.90
C ASN A 36 9.83 19.60 -3.88
N LEU A 37 10.30 18.38 -4.20
CA LEU A 37 9.49 17.17 -4.06
C LEU A 37 9.23 16.88 -2.59
N ILE A 38 7.95 16.86 -2.21
CA ILE A 38 7.49 16.52 -0.86
C ILE A 38 7.14 15.03 -0.79
N ALA A 39 6.45 14.51 -1.81
CA ALA A 39 6.08 13.09 -1.93
C ALA A 39 5.98 12.67 -3.40
N GLY A 40 6.48 11.48 -3.72
CA GLY A 40 6.36 10.89 -5.05
C GLY A 40 4.93 10.39 -5.36
N PRO A 41 4.68 9.92 -6.58
CA PRO A 41 3.44 9.22 -6.91
C PRO A 41 3.26 7.98 -6.03
N ALA A 42 2.16 7.90 -5.30
CA ALA A 42 1.82 6.75 -4.46
C ALA A 42 0.92 5.77 -5.23
N ARG A 43 1.32 4.48 -5.25
CA ARG A 43 0.49 3.38 -5.77
C ARG A 43 -0.23 2.73 -4.59
N ARG A 44 -1.56 2.82 -4.62
CA ARG A 44 -2.44 2.29 -3.57
C ARG A 44 -2.95 0.91 -3.91
N TRP A 45 -3.05 0.09 -2.88
CA TRP A 45 -3.55 -1.28 -2.93
C TRP A 45 -4.68 -1.43 -1.94
N ALA A 46 -5.70 -2.21 -2.29
CA ALA A 46 -6.64 -2.72 -1.30
C ALA A 46 -6.19 -4.11 -0.86
N VAL A 47 -6.04 -4.29 0.45
CA VAL A 47 -5.65 -5.56 1.07
C VAL A 47 -6.79 -6.02 1.97
N MET A 48 -7.28 -7.24 1.73
CA MET A 48 -8.13 -7.93 2.68
C MET A 48 -7.23 -8.60 3.72
N LEU A 49 -7.28 -8.13 4.96
CA LEU A 49 -6.54 -8.69 6.07
C LEU A 49 -7.14 -10.04 6.50
N ASP A 50 -6.32 -10.87 7.15
CA ASP A 50 -6.74 -12.19 7.64
C ASP A 50 -7.81 -12.10 8.76
N ASP A 51 -8.09 -10.89 9.30
CA ASP A 51 -9.13 -10.59 10.27
C ASP A 51 -10.42 -9.99 9.65
N ASP A 52 -10.60 -10.15 8.34
CA ASP A 52 -11.71 -9.65 7.52
C ASP A 52 -11.82 -8.12 7.40
N ASN A 53 -10.80 -7.37 7.82
CA ASN A 53 -10.74 -5.93 7.58
C ASN A 53 -10.18 -5.60 6.19
N LEU A 54 -10.78 -4.61 5.53
CA LEU A 54 -10.26 -4.05 4.29
C LEU A 54 -9.39 -2.82 4.59
N LEU A 55 -8.14 -2.85 4.14
CA LEU A 55 -7.17 -1.78 4.35
C LEU A 55 -6.63 -1.26 3.01
N PHE A 56 -6.44 0.05 2.92
CA PHE A 56 -5.79 0.71 1.80
C PHE A 56 -4.39 1.15 2.21
N VAL A 57 -3.38 0.75 1.45
CA VAL A 57 -1.96 1.02 1.75
C VAL A 57 -1.16 1.33 0.50
N ASP A 58 0.00 1.96 0.68
CA ASP A 58 0.91 2.24 -0.40
C ASP A 58 1.92 1.10 -0.59
N SER A 59 2.57 1.02 -1.75
CA SER A 59 3.55 -0.05 -2.03
C SER A 59 4.69 -0.14 -1.01
N GLU A 60 5.06 0.97 -0.36
CA GLU A 60 6.12 1.00 0.66
C GLU A 60 5.71 0.36 1.99
N ASP A 61 4.41 0.20 2.23
CA ASP A 61 3.86 -0.45 3.41
C ASP A 61 3.79 -1.98 3.25
N LEU A 62 4.14 -2.52 2.08
CA LEU A 62 3.92 -3.92 1.72
C LEU A 62 5.22 -4.68 1.49
N GLU A 63 5.28 -5.90 2.02
CA GLU A 63 6.26 -6.90 1.64
C GLU A 63 5.59 -8.20 1.18
N PRO A 64 6.06 -8.84 0.09
CA PRO A 64 5.62 -10.19 -0.25
C PRO A 64 5.89 -11.18 0.88
N GLU A 65 4.98 -12.14 1.05
CA GLU A 65 5.22 -13.33 1.89
C GLU A 65 6.05 -14.40 1.16
#